data_AF-A0A397C4W9-F1
#
_entry.id   AF-A0A397C4W9-F1
#
_cell.length_a   1.000
_cell.length_b   1.000
_cell.length_c   1.000
_cell.angle_alpha   90.00
_cell.angle_beta   90.00
_cell.angle_gamma   90.00
#
_symmetry.space_group_name_H-M   'P 1'
#
loop_
_entity.id
_entity.type
_entity.pdbx_description
1 polymer ?
#
loop_
_entity_poly.entity_id
_entity_poly.type
_entity_poly.pdbx_seq_one_letter_code
_entity_poly.pdbx_strand_id
1 'polypeptide(L)'
;MAGGGVFIEAAGDGTTSTPTEGSKTYAVVVCVFASLGGIFFGYDLGMTGGVLVMDSFLNDFCIAYDGNTYPQCTSTAADLPANWLNFTTLFNVLYYIGCILGAYVGGV
;
A
#
# COMPACT_ATOMS: atom_id res chain seq x y z
N MET A 1 -0.83 -7.39 -3.07
CA MET A 1 -1.15 -8.61 -3.84
C MET A 1 -2.00 -8.20 -5.04
N ALA A 2 -1.36 -7.82 -6.15
CA ALA A 2 -2.01 -7.69 -7.44
C ALA A 2 -1.26 -8.64 -8.37
N GLY A 3 -1.81 -9.84 -8.48
CA GLY A 3 -1.17 -11.00 -9.14
C GLY A 3 -2.07 -12.23 -9.04
N GLY A 4 -3.37 -12.03 -9.24
CA GLY A 4 -4.35 -13.11 -9.49
C GLY A 4 -4.66 -13.09 -10.98
N GLY A 5 -4.48 -14.24 -11.63
CA GLY A 5 -4.24 -14.36 -13.08
C GLY A 5 -5.30 -13.80 -14.02
N VAL A 6 -4.80 -13.29 -15.14
CA VAL A 6 -5.46 -13.40 -16.45
C VAL A 6 -4.40 -13.99 -17.39
N PHE A 7 -4.51 -15.27 -17.70
CA PHE A 7 -3.88 -15.82 -18.89
C PHE A 7 -4.69 -15.32 -20.08
N ILE A 8 -4.20 -14.30 -20.77
CA ILE A 8 -4.66 -14.05 -22.14
C ILE A 8 -3.97 -15.10 -22.99
N GLU A 9 -4.72 -16.14 -23.35
CA GLU A 9 -4.31 -17.06 -24.39
C GLU A 9 -4.23 -16.25 -25.68
N ALA A 10 -3.01 -15.81 -26.01
CA ALA A 10 -2.72 -15.24 -27.31
C ALA A 10 -2.85 -16.39 -28.32
N ALA A 11 -4.09 -16.62 -28.79
CA ALA A 11 -4.35 -17.38 -29.99
C ALA A 11 -3.71 -16.60 -31.15
N GLY A 12 -2.42 -16.87 -31.37
CA GLY A 12 -1.71 -16.49 -32.56
C GLY A 12 -2.20 -17.35 -33.71
N ASP A 13 -3.15 -16.84 -34.48
CA ASP A 13 -3.26 -17.19 -35.89
C ASP A 13 -3.49 -15.91 -36.71
N GLY A 14 -2.76 -15.84 -37.82
CA GLY A 14 -2.46 -14.63 -38.56
C GLY A 14 -3.66 -14.04 -39.31
N THR A 15 -3.45 -12.79 -39.75
CA THR A 15 -4.34 -11.99 -40.61
C THR A 15 -5.61 -11.55 -39.89
N THR A 16 -5.76 -10.29 -39.48
CA THR A 16 -6.06 -9.19 -40.40
C THR A 16 -6.01 -7.87 -39.62
N SER A 17 -5.26 -6.92 -40.15
CA SER A 17 -5.33 -5.50 -39.78
C SER A 17 -6.78 -4.98 -39.84
N THR A 18 -7.41 -4.79 -38.67
CA THR A 18 -8.57 -3.92 -38.51
C THR A 18 -8.18 -2.79 -37.56
N PRO A 19 -8.46 -1.51 -37.88
CA PRO A 19 -8.08 -0.41 -37.01
C PRO A 19 -8.95 -0.42 -35.75
N THR A 20 -8.50 -1.10 -34.69
CA THR A 20 -9.16 -1.08 -33.39
C THR A 20 -8.78 0.19 -32.61
N GLU A 21 -8.86 1.37 -33.21
CA GLU A 21 -8.54 2.62 -32.50
C GLU A 21 -9.57 2.96 -31.41
N GLY A 22 -10.84 2.54 -31.58
CA GLY A 22 -11.89 2.74 -30.58
C GLY A 22 -11.86 1.80 -29.36
N SER A 23 -11.15 0.67 -29.45
CA SER A 23 -11.03 -0.30 -28.33
C SER A 23 -9.83 -0.01 -27.44
N LYS A 24 -8.76 0.57 -28.02
CA LYS A 24 -7.53 0.88 -27.27
C LYS A 24 -7.75 1.95 -26.21
N THR A 25 -8.51 3.01 -26.53
CA THR A 25 -8.84 4.07 -25.56
C THR A 25 -9.72 3.55 -24.43
N TYR A 26 -10.70 2.69 -24.73
CA TYR A 26 -11.53 2.03 -23.72
C TYR A 26 -10.69 1.14 -22.79
N ALA A 27 -9.81 0.29 -23.35
CA ALA A 27 -8.92 -0.56 -22.56
C ALA A 27 -7.98 0.25 -21.67
N VAL A 28 -7.41 1.36 -22.17
CA VAL A 28 -6.56 2.26 -21.38
C VAL A 28 -7.34 2.87 -20.22
N VAL A 29 -8.56 3.37 -20.44
CA VAL A 29 -9.39 3.96 -19.38
C VAL A 29 -9.72 2.93 -18.29
N VAL A 30 -10.13 1.72 -18.66
CA VAL A 30 -10.43 0.65 -17.70
C VAL A 30 -9.19 0.25 -16.90
N CYS A 31 -8.02 0.15 -17.55
CA CYS A 31 -6.76 -0.14 -16.86
C CYS A 31 -6.36 0.97 -15.87
N VAL A 32 -6.62 2.25 -16.20
CA VAL A 32 -6.38 3.37 -15.27
C VAL A 32 -7.27 3.24 -14.03
N PHE A 33 -8.57 2.99 -14.21
CA PHE A 33 -9.50 2.79 -13.09
C PHE A 33 -9.14 1.55 -12.26
N ALA A 34 -8.74 0.45 -12.89
CA ALA A 34 -8.28 -0.75 -12.19
C ALA A 34 -6.99 -0.48 -11.39
N SER A 35 -6.11 0.39 -11.87
CA SER A 35 -4.85 0.75 -11.20
C SER A 35 -5.03 1.69 -10.00
N LEU A 36 -6.17 2.38 -9.88
CA LEU A 36 -6.46 3.26 -8.74
C LEU A 36 -6.41 2.53 -7.39
N GLY A 37 -6.81 1.25 -7.35
CA GLY A 37 -6.70 0.43 -6.14
C GLY A 37 -5.25 0.27 -5.67
N GLY A 38 -4.29 0.18 -6.59
CA GLY A 38 -2.86 0.11 -6.28
C GLY A 38 -2.30 1.44 -5.77
N ILE A 39 -2.79 2.56 -6.29
CA ILE A 39 -2.40 3.91 -5.85
C ILE A 39 -2.82 4.14 -4.40
N PHE A 40 -4.06 3.79 -4.03
CA PHE A 40 -4.53 3.94 -2.65
C PHE A 40 -3.77 3.04 -1.68
N PHE A 41 -3.48 1.80 -2.06
CA PHE A 41 -2.66 0.90 -1.25
C PHE A 41 -1.24 1.45 -1.02
N GLY A 42 -0.61 2.00 -2.05
CA GLY A 42 0.72 2.62 -1.92
C GLY A 42 0.70 3.93 -1.13
N TYR A 43 -0.38 4.71 -1.23
CA TYR A 43 -0.54 5.97 -0.53
C TYR A 43 -0.57 5.80 0.98
N ASP A 44 -1.35 4.84 1.49
CA ASP A 44 -1.49 4.62 2.93
C ASP A 44 -0.16 4.15 3.56
N LEU A 45 0.53 3.21 2.89
CA LEU A 45 1.86 2.77 3.29
C LEU A 45 2.89 3.91 3.32
N GLY A 46 2.86 4.79 2.32
CA GLY A 46 3.79 5.92 2.22
C GLY A 46 3.52 7.04 3.23
N MET A 47 2.25 7.39 3.43
CA MET A 47 1.83 8.46 4.34
C MET A 47 2.10 8.07 5.79
N THR A 48 1.80 6.83 6.17
CA THR A 48 2.07 6.34 7.53
C THR A 48 3.55 6.47 7.86
N GLY A 49 4.45 6.07 6.94
CA GLY A 49 5.91 6.20 7.13
C GLY A 49 6.37 7.64 7.39
N GLY A 50 5.74 8.63 6.74
CA GLY A 50 6.04 10.04 6.96
C GLY A 50 5.51 10.57 8.30
N VAL A 51 4.29 10.17 8.69
CA VAL A 51 3.66 10.61 9.95
C VAL A 51 4.40 10.06 11.17
N LEU A 52 4.93 8.84 11.10
CA LEU A 52 5.70 8.20 12.17
C LEU A 52 6.96 8.97 12.60
N VAL A 53 7.48 9.87 11.75
CA VAL A 53 8.70 10.66 12.01
C VAL A 53 8.37 12.12 12.34
N MET A 54 7.10 12.54 12.21
CA MET A 54 6.72 13.92 12.51
C MET A 54 6.77 14.20 14.01
N ASP A 55 7.37 15.33 14.38
CA ASP A 55 7.46 15.79 15.77
C ASP A 55 6.08 15.80 16.45
N SER A 56 5.04 16.29 15.77
CA SER A 56 3.69 16.39 16.36
C SER A 56 3.11 15.00 16.69
N PHE A 57 3.31 14.02 15.82
CA PHE A 57 2.83 12.65 16.04
C PHE A 57 3.64 11.94 17.13
N LEU A 58 4.96 12.12 17.12
CA LEU A 58 5.83 11.57 18.16
C LEU A 58 5.50 12.13 19.54
N ASN A 59 5.16 13.42 19.64
CA ASN A 59 4.75 14.04 20.90
C ASN A 59 3.48 13.43 21.50
N ASP A 60 2.52 13.04 20.66
CA ASP A 60 1.24 12.51 21.12
C ASP A 60 1.26 10.98 21.33
N PHE A 61 2.02 10.24 20.52
CA PHE A 61 1.96 8.77 20.49
C PHE A 61 3.23 8.06 20.93
N CYS A 62 4.42 8.69 20.80
CA CYS A 62 5.69 8.07 21.20
C CYS A 62 6.17 8.56 22.57
N ILE A 63 6.06 9.85 22.87
CA ILE A 63 6.50 10.40 24.17
C ILE A 63 5.58 9.88 25.28
N ALA A 64 6.18 9.46 26.39
CA ALA A 64 5.49 8.81 27.51
C ALA A 64 4.85 7.44 27.21
N TYR A 65 4.89 6.96 25.97
CA TYR A 65 4.53 5.58 25.64
C TYR A 65 5.52 4.63 26.32
N ASP A 66 5.06 3.91 27.34
CA ASP A 66 5.87 3.01 28.17
C ASP A 66 7.14 3.66 28.77
N GLY A 67 7.09 4.98 29.03
CA GLY A 67 8.19 5.74 29.63
C GLY A 67 9.23 6.32 28.65
N ASN A 68 8.94 6.33 27.34
CA ASN A 68 9.83 6.89 26.32
C ASN A 68 10.08 8.40 26.49
N THR A 69 11.32 8.82 26.25
CA THR A 69 11.75 10.23 26.28
C THR A 69 11.81 10.84 24.88
N TYR A 70 11.63 12.17 24.78
CA TYR A 70 11.74 12.92 23.51
C TYR A 70 12.97 12.56 22.65
N PRO A 71 14.21 12.55 23.19
CA PRO A 71 15.39 12.20 22.40
C PRO A 71 15.38 10.77 21.86
N GLN A 72 14.73 9.81 22.55
CA GLN A 72 14.62 8.44 22.04
C GLN A 72 13.61 8.32 20.89
N CYS A 73 12.54 9.10 20.94
CA CYS A 73 11.50 9.11 19.91
C CYS A 73 11.93 9.84 18.62
N THR A 74 12.86 10.79 18.70
CA THR A 74 13.38 11.55 17.54
C THR A 74 14.68 10.99 16.96
N SER A 75 15.22 9.89 17.52
CA SER A 75 16.44 9.24 17.03
C SER A 75 16.25 8.60 15.67
N THR A 76 17.38 8.25 15.03
CA THR A 76 17.38 7.45 13.81
C THR A 76 16.63 6.13 14.02
N ALA A 77 15.93 5.62 13.00
CA ALA A 77 15.11 4.41 13.08
C ALA A 77 15.84 3.15 13.61
N ALA A 78 17.18 3.12 13.55
CA ALA A 78 18.00 2.03 14.09
C ALA A 78 18.11 2.04 15.63
N ASP A 79 17.98 3.22 16.25
CA ASP A 79 18.15 3.44 17.70
C ASP A 79 16.80 3.66 18.42
N LEU A 80 15.69 3.38 17.73
CA LEU A 80 14.34 3.50 18.28
C LEU A 80 14.07 2.43 19.35
N PRO A 81 13.33 2.77 20.41
CA PRO A 81 13.08 1.85 21.50
C PRO A 81 12.13 0.71 21.10
N ALA A 82 12.37 -0.50 21.63
CA ALA A 82 11.72 -1.73 21.18
C ALA A 82 10.19 -1.73 21.35
N ASN A 83 9.67 -1.04 22.36
CA ASN A 83 8.23 -0.85 22.58
C ASN A 83 7.58 -0.09 21.41
N TRP A 84 8.24 0.93 20.87
CA TRP A 84 7.76 1.69 19.72
C TRP A 84 7.87 0.90 18.40
N LEU A 85 8.94 0.11 18.26
CA LEU A 85 9.09 -0.82 17.14
C LEU A 85 8.00 -1.91 17.14
N ASN A 86 7.64 -2.44 18.31
CA ASN A 86 6.55 -3.41 18.46
C ASN A 86 5.20 -2.80 18.06
N PHE A 87 4.91 -1.57 18.49
CA PHE A 87 3.70 -0.84 18.09
C PHE A 87 3.63 -0.67 16.57
N THR A 88 4.71 -0.16 15.96
CA THR A 88 4.77 0.08 14.51
C THR A 88 4.68 -1.24 13.73
N THR A 89 5.28 -2.31 14.24
CA THR A 89 5.19 -3.65 13.63
C THR A 89 3.75 -4.17 13.67
N LEU A 90 3.08 -4.05 14.82
CA LEU A 90 1.70 -4.49 14.98
C LEU A 90 0.74 -3.68 14.09
N PHE A 91 0.99 -2.37 13.94
CA PHE A 91 0.28 -1.52 13.00
C PHE A 91 0.42 -2.03 11.55
N ASN A 92 1.64 -2.34 11.11
CA ASN A 92 1.88 -2.89 9.76
C ASN A 92 1.21 -4.25 9.56
N VAL A 93 1.26 -5.14 10.56
CA VAL A 93 0.60 -6.46 10.50
C VAL A 93 -0.91 -6.30 10.38
N LEU A 94 -1.52 -5.41 11.18
CA LEU A 94 -2.95 -5.12 11.10
C LEU A 94 -3.33 -4.56 9.72
N TYR A 95 -2.52 -3.67 9.16
CA TYR A 95 -2.72 -3.14 7.82
C TYR A 95 -2.71 -4.24 6.75
N TYR A 96 -1.74 -5.16 6.79
CA TYR A 96 -1.69 -6.29 5.85
C TYR A 96 -2.90 -7.21 5.99
N ILE A 97 -3.35 -7.50 7.21
CA ILE A 97 -4.58 -8.27 7.45
C ILE A 97 -5.79 -7.56 6.85
N GLY A 98 -5.92 -6.25 7.06
CA GLY A 98 -6.99 -5.43 6.47
C GLY A 98 -6.99 -5.49 4.94
N CYS A 99 -5.81 -5.42 4.33
CA CYS A 99 -5.67 -5.54 2.87
C CYS A 99 -6.05 -6.94 2.36
N ILE A 100 -5.69 -8.01 3.08
CA ILE A 100 -6.06 -9.39 2.72
C ILE A 100 -7.57 -9.58 2.81
N LEU A 101 -8.19 -9.11 3.89
CA LEU A 101 -9.65 -9.18 4.08
C LEU A 101 -10.39 -8.32 3.05
N GLY A 102 -9.91 -7.09 2.78
CA GLY A 102 -10.47 -6.22 1.76
C GLY A 102 -10.37 -6.81 0.36
N ALA A 103 -9.25 -7.44 0.02
CA ALA A 103 -9.09 -8.16 -1.25
C ALA A 103 -10.00 -9.40 -1.32
N TYR A 104 -10.18 -10.12 -0.21
CA TYR A 104 -11.10 -11.25 -0.16
C TYR A 104 -12.55 -10.82 -0.37
N VAL A 105 -13.01 -9.78 0.32
CA VAL A 105 -14.39 -9.27 0.22
C VAL A 105 -14.65 -8.56 -1.11
N GLY A 106 -13.66 -7.83 -1.66
CA GLY A 106 -13.80 -7.13 -2.93
C GLY A 106 -13.58 -8.00 -4.16
N GLY A 107 -13.04 -9.20 -3.99
CA GLY A 107 -12.76 -10.16 -5.06
C GLY A 107 -13.79 -11.29 -5.21
N VAL A 108 -14.71 -11.45 -4.24
CA VAL A 108 -15.91 -12.32 -4.33
C VAL A 108 -17.11 -11.54 -4.86
#